data_AF-A0AA95SJ76-F1
#
_entry.id   AF-A0AA95SJ76-F1
#
_cell.length_a   1.000
_cell.length_b   1.000
_cell.length_c   1.000
_cell.angle_alpha   90.00
_cell.angle_beta   90.00
_cell.angle_gamma   90.00
#
_symmetry.space_group_name_H-M   'P 1'
#
loop_
_entity.id
_entity.type
_entity.pdbx_description
1 polymer ?
#
loop_
_entity_poly.entity_id
_entity_poly.type
_entity_poly.pdbx_seq_one_letter_code
_entity_poly.pdbx_strand_id
1 'polypeptide(L)'
;MTKYVGNGGSWLAWHSGLASFPVEGAYIKMLKGYFLYHPEKLHLVHYKAFANNSVLPSTTSFEIVDEHYFVHCDSENTNVFLYSESIDGQSAAGWSHSFGEGKVCCLTPAHNKEGLLNEEFLEILRNCVNWLILR
;
A
#
# COMPACT_ATOMS: atom_id res chain seq x y z
N MET A 1 -17.27 -5.52 5.35
CA MET A 1 -15.93 -5.59 4.73
C MET A 1 -15.25 -6.92 5.08
N THR A 2 -14.89 -7.17 6.33
CA THR A 2 -14.17 -8.40 6.75
C THR A 2 -14.86 -9.71 6.35
N LYS A 3 -16.19 -9.82 6.49
CA LYS A 3 -16.95 -11.00 6.03
C LYS A 3 -16.89 -11.22 4.51
N TYR A 4 -16.90 -10.13 3.73
CA TYR A 4 -16.81 -10.21 2.27
C TYR A 4 -15.43 -10.74 1.85
N VAL A 5 -14.37 -10.18 2.42
CA VAL A 5 -13.00 -10.60 2.15
C VAL A 5 -12.77 -12.03 2.65
N GLY A 6 -13.18 -12.34 3.87
CA GLY A 6 -13.05 -13.67 4.46
C GLY A 6 -13.69 -14.80 3.64
N ASN A 7 -14.72 -14.47 2.84
CA ASN A 7 -15.43 -15.39 1.95
C ASN A 7 -14.96 -15.31 0.48
N GLY A 8 -13.72 -14.88 0.22
CA GLY A 8 -13.11 -14.90 -1.11
C GLY A 8 -13.18 -13.58 -1.88
N GLY A 9 -13.67 -12.51 -1.25
CA GLY A 9 -13.59 -11.16 -1.81
C GLY A 9 -12.17 -10.59 -1.74
N SER A 10 -11.86 -9.65 -2.63
CA SER A 10 -10.58 -8.93 -2.64
C SER A 10 -10.75 -7.49 -2.17
N TRP A 11 -9.76 -6.95 -1.45
CA TRP A 11 -9.81 -5.61 -0.88
C TRP A 11 -8.54 -4.82 -1.20
N LEU A 12 -8.71 -3.60 -1.74
CA LEU A 12 -7.65 -2.62 -1.90
C LEU A 12 -7.88 -1.47 -0.91
N ALA A 13 -6.98 -1.30 0.05
CA ALA A 13 -6.93 -0.10 0.89
C ALA A 13 -5.89 0.86 0.34
N TRP A 14 -6.36 1.96 -0.24
CA TRP A 14 -5.51 2.90 -0.96
C TRP A 14 -5.49 4.27 -0.28
N HIS A 15 -4.29 4.77 0.02
CA HIS A 15 -4.03 6.09 0.59
C HIS A 15 -4.89 6.35 1.85
N SER A 16 -5.88 7.24 1.78
CA SER A 16 -6.79 7.54 2.90
C SER A 16 -7.64 6.35 3.35
N GLY A 17 -7.72 5.28 2.55
CA GLY A 17 -8.27 3.98 2.97
C GLY A 17 -7.51 3.30 4.11
N LEU A 18 -6.34 3.83 4.51
CA LEU A 18 -5.53 3.41 5.65
C LEU A 18 -5.73 4.28 6.91
N ALA A 19 -6.42 5.42 6.78
CA ALA A 19 -6.49 6.44 7.81
C ALA A 19 -7.87 6.49 8.49
N SER A 20 -7.91 7.05 9.71
CA SER A 20 -9.14 7.33 10.47
C SER A 20 -9.96 6.12 10.96
N PHE A 21 -9.42 4.90 10.88
CA PHE A 21 -10.06 3.72 11.46
C PHE A 21 -9.49 3.40 12.85
N PRO A 22 -10.31 2.87 13.78
CA PRO A 22 -9.81 2.43 15.07
C PRO A 22 -8.74 1.35 14.91
N VAL A 23 -7.56 1.54 15.54
CA VAL A 23 -6.43 0.59 15.47
C VAL A 23 -6.85 -0.82 15.91
N GLU A 24 -7.67 -0.90 16.96
CA GLU A 24 -8.20 -2.18 17.46
C GLU A 24 -9.38 -2.75 16.65
N GLY A 25 -9.83 -2.01 15.64
CA GLY A 25 -10.97 -2.35 14.81
C GLY A 25 -10.70 -3.51 13.86
N ALA A 26 -11.75 -4.25 13.53
CA ALA A 26 -11.66 -5.40 12.62
C ALA A 26 -11.14 -5.03 11.22
N TYR A 27 -11.31 -3.78 10.79
CA TYR A 27 -10.78 -3.27 9.52
C TYR A 27 -9.25 -3.21 9.53
N ILE A 28 -8.64 -2.54 10.52
CA ILE A 28 -7.18 -2.46 10.64
C ILE A 28 -6.58 -3.84 10.88
N LYS A 29 -7.21 -4.70 11.69
CA LYS A 29 -6.80 -6.10 11.88
C LYS A 29 -6.80 -6.89 10.56
N MET A 30 -7.74 -6.63 9.65
CA MET A 30 -7.75 -7.22 8.31
C MET A 30 -6.66 -6.63 7.42
N LEU A 31 -6.41 -5.32 7.51
CA LEU A 31 -5.36 -4.65 6.72
C LEU A 31 -3.94 -4.96 7.18
N LYS A 32 -3.74 -5.37 8.45
CA LYS A 32 -2.42 -5.59 9.04
C LYS A 32 -1.49 -4.36 8.94
N GLY A 33 -2.09 -3.18 8.93
CA GLY A 33 -1.37 -1.91 8.86
C GLY A 33 -2.33 -0.73 8.87
N TYR A 34 -1.81 0.45 9.20
CA TYR A 34 -2.58 1.68 9.31
C TYR A 34 -1.67 2.91 9.20
N PHE A 35 -2.26 4.04 8.82
CA PHE A 35 -1.58 5.32 8.76
C PHE A 35 -1.19 5.84 10.15
N LEU A 36 0.05 6.29 10.32
CA LEU A 36 0.52 6.96 11.55
C LEU A 36 0.52 8.47 11.37
N TYR A 37 1.27 8.96 10.39
CA TYR A 37 1.40 10.38 10.07
C TYR A 37 2.03 10.57 8.67
N HIS A 38 2.00 11.81 8.18
CA HIS A 38 2.89 12.27 7.12
C HIS A 38 3.50 13.62 7.54
N PRO A 39 4.67 14.01 7.03
CA PRO A 39 5.21 15.37 7.22
C PRO A 39 4.25 16.44 6.69
N GLU A 40 4.30 17.65 7.27
CA GLU A 40 3.43 18.77 6.83
C GLU A 40 3.70 19.19 5.37
N LYS A 41 4.94 19.03 4.91
CA LYS A 41 5.36 19.37 3.56
C LYS A 41 5.29 18.15 2.66
N LEU A 42 4.93 18.40 1.40
CA LEU A 42 5.15 17.42 0.34
C LEU A 42 6.64 17.32 0.04
N HIS A 43 7.11 16.10 -0.17
CA HIS A 43 8.50 15.81 -0.50
C HIS A 43 8.56 15.04 -1.81
N LEU A 44 9.71 15.10 -2.49
CA LEU A 44 10.02 14.10 -3.50
C LEU A 44 10.22 12.77 -2.76
N VAL A 45 9.30 11.84 -2.98
CA VAL A 45 9.32 10.51 -2.36
C VAL A 45 9.74 9.51 -3.41
N HIS A 46 10.77 8.74 -3.08
CA HIS A 46 11.23 7.62 -3.89
C HIS A 46 10.54 6.34 -3.46
N TYR A 47 9.89 5.67 -4.41
CA TYR A 47 9.21 4.40 -4.19
C TYR A 47 9.95 3.30 -4.93
N LYS A 48 10.22 2.19 -4.23
CA LYS A 48 11.00 1.09 -4.78
C LYS A 48 10.41 -0.26 -4.39
N ALA A 49 10.29 -1.15 -5.38
CA ALA A 49 9.83 -2.51 -5.14
C ALA A 49 10.85 -3.30 -4.30
N PHE A 50 10.33 -4.14 -3.40
CA PHE A 50 11.16 -5.07 -2.66
C PHE A 50 11.50 -6.30 -3.51
N ALA A 51 12.74 -6.79 -3.42
CA ALA A 51 13.17 -7.95 -4.18
C ALA A 51 12.34 -9.20 -3.79
N ASN A 52 11.99 -10.04 -4.77
CA ASN A 52 11.25 -11.30 -4.60
C ASN A 52 9.80 -11.18 -4.09
N ASN A 53 9.01 -10.28 -4.66
CA ASN A 53 7.57 -10.23 -4.44
C ASN A 53 6.78 -10.65 -5.70
N SER A 54 5.52 -11.08 -5.56
CA SER A 54 4.66 -11.52 -6.67
C SER A 54 3.70 -10.45 -7.19
N VAL A 55 3.76 -9.24 -6.63
CA VAL A 55 2.86 -8.13 -6.97
C VAL A 55 3.49 -7.22 -8.03
N LEU A 56 4.76 -6.87 -7.87
CA LEU A 56 5.49 -5.93 -8.72
C LEU A 56 6.77 -6.55 -9.28
N PRO A 57 7.19 -6.19 -10.51
CA PRO A 57 8.53 -6.44 -10.99
C PRO A 57 9.59 -5.88 -10.02
N SER A 58 10.68 -6.63 -9.78
CA SER A 58 11.77 -6.19 -8.90
C SER A 58 12.51 -4.94 -9.39
N THR A 59 12.34 -4.58 -10.66
CA THR A 59 12.91 -3.38 -11.28
C THR A 59 12.06 -2.13 -11.08
N THR A 60 10.86 -2.24 -10.52
CA THR A 60 9.94 -1.11 -10.32
C THR A 60 10.52 -0.10 -9.33
N SER A 61 10.63 1.15 -9.78
CA SER A 61 11.16 2.27 -9.02
C SER A 61 10.68 3.58 -9.65
N PHE A 62 10.15 4.50 -8.86
CA PHE A 62 9.70 5.81 -9.36
C PHE A 62 9.74 6.88 -8.26
N GLU A 63 9.64 8.14 -8.66
CA GLU A 63 9.62 9.28 -7.74
C GLU A 63 8.44 10.21 -8.07
N ILE A 64 7.75 10.69 -7.04
CA ILE A 64 6.70 11.70 -7.16
C ILE A 64 6.77 12.68 -5.98
N VAL A 65 6.28 13.91 -6.17
CA VAL A 65 6.07 14.83 -5.06
C VAL A 65 4.76 14.46 -4.38
N ASP A 66 4.82 13.96 -3.14
CA ASP A 66 3.67 13.35 -2.45
C ASP A 66 3.67 13.61 -0.94
N GLU A 67 2.55 13.28 -0.28
CA GLU A 67 2.48 13.13 1.17
C GLU A 67 3.21 11.83 1.55
N HIS A 68 4.42 11.93 2.10
CA HIS A 68 5.16 10.74 2.51
C HIS A 68 4.48 10.07 3.72
N TYR A 69 3.69 9.03 3.46
CA TYR A 69 2.98 8.28 4.50
C TYR A 69 3.93 7.39 5.31
N PHE A 70 4.00 7.66 6.62
CA PHE A 70 4.55 6.75 7.61
C PHE A 70 3.42 5.89 8.16
N VAL A 71 3.61 4.58 8.10
CA VAL A 71 2.58 3.60 8.46
C VAL A 71 3.11 2.61 9.47
N HIS A 72 2.20 2.06 10.28
CA HIS A 72 2.43 0.78 10.91
C HIS A 72 2.09 -0.32 9.90
N CYS A 73 2.94 -1.33 9.79
CA CYS A 73 2.71 -2.53 9.00
C CYS A 73 3.23 -3.75 9.77
N ASP A 74 2.40 -4.77 9.92
CA ASP A 74 2.79 -6.08 10.44
C ASP A 74 3.54 -6.84 9.32
N SER A 75 4.80 -6.47 9.12
CA SER A 75 5.67 -6.99 8.06
C SER A 75 6.02 -8.47 8.23
N GLU A 76 5.93 -9.00 9.45
CA GLU A 76 6.16 -10.42 9.71
C GLU A 76 5.03 -11.30 9.15
N ASN A 77 3.81 -10.75 9.09
CA ASN A 77 2.62 -11.49 8.63
C ASN A 77 2.05 -10.95 7.31
N THR A 78 2.82 -10.15 6.58
CA THR A 78 2.45 -9.60 5.26
C THR A 78 3.61 -9.68 4.29
N ASN A 79 3.30 -9.63 2.99
CA ASN A 79 4.30 -9.44 1.95
C ASN A 79 4.41 -7.95 1.64
N VAL A 80 5.41 -7.28 2.21
CA VAL A 80 5.74 -5.89 1.88
C VAL A 80 6.43 -5.88 0.51
N PHE A 81 5.77 -5.32 -0.50
CA PHE A 81 6.24 -5.33 -1.88
C PHE A 81 6.75 -3.97 -2.37
N LEU A 82 6.47 -2.88 -1.65
CA LEU A 82 6.90 -1.53 -2.00
C LEU A 82 7.33 -0.77 -0.73
N TYR A 83 8.48 -0.09 -0.81
CA TYR A 83 8.97 0.82 0.22
C TYR A 83 9.02 2.24 -0.33
N SER A 84 8.88 3.23 0.55
CA SER A 84 9.08 4.65 0.25
C SER A 84 10.25 5.23 1.06
N GLU A 85 10.92 6.21 0.49
CA GLU A 85 12.01 6.97 1.10
C GLU A 85 11.90 8.45 0.75
N SER A 86 12.13 9.33 1.74
CA SER A 86 12.31 10.77 1.54
C SER A 86 13.35 11.29 2.53
N ILE A 87 13.53 12.61 2.58
CA ILE A 87 14.35 13.26 3.61
C ILE A 87 13.88 12.97 5.06
N ASP A 88 12.63 12.55 5.24
CA ASP A 88 12.03 12.29 6.55
C ASP A 88 12.20 10.83 7.01
N GLY A 89 12.79 9.97 6.18
CA GLY A 89 13.07 8.57 6.51
C GLY A 89 12.51 7.58 5.49
N GLN A 90 12.27 6.35 5.95
CA GLN A 90 11.78 5.24 5.13
C GLN A 90 10.52 4.62 5.76
N SER A 91 9.62 4.11 4.92
CA SER A 91 8.36 3.48 5.36
C SER A 91 7.93 2.38 4.39
N ALA A 92 7.06 1.47 4.86
CA ALA A 92 6.35 0.58 3.96
C ALA A 92 5.33 1.38 3.14
N ALA A 93 5.31 1.16 1.83
CA ALA A 93 4.42 1.87 0.90
C ALA A 93 3.40 0.98 0.21
N GLY A 94 3.60 -0.35 0.27
CA GLY A 94 2.62 -1.31 -0.21
C GLY A 94 2.86 -2.71 0.35
N TRP A 95 1.79 -3.36 0.77
CA TRP A 95 1.83 -4.72 1.32
C TRP A 95 0.59 -5.52 0.95
N SER A 96 0.74 -6.84 0.86
CA SER A 96 -0.34 -7.75 0.51
C SER A 96 -0.31 -9.05 1.32
N HIS A 97 -1.49 -9.67 1.48
CA HIS A 97 -1.66 -10.95 2.17
C HIS A 97 -3.04 -11.55 1.89
N SER A 98 -3.21 -12.82 2.27
CA SER A 98 -4.52 -13.45 2.32
C SER A 98 -5.25 -13.13 3.63
N PHE A 99 -6.57 -13.03 3.58
CA PHE A 99 -7.45 -12.92 4.75
C PHE A 99 -8.66 -13.82 4.58
N GLY A 100 -8.74 -14.92 5.34
CA GLY A 100 -9.66 -16.01 5.06
C GLY A 100 -9.39 -16.56 3.66
N GLU A 101 -10.45 -16.67 2.85
CA GLU A 101 -10.35 -17.11 1.44
C GLU A 101 -10.02 -15.95 0.47
N GLY A 102 -9.97 -14.71 0.96
CA GLY A 102 -9.78 -13.51 0.14
C GLY A 102 -8.36 -12.97 0.15
N LYS A 103 -8.22 -11.82 -0.52
CA LYS A 103 -6.95 -11.11 -0.69
C LYS A 103 -7.06 -9.67 -0.21
N VAL A 104 -5.99 -9.16 0.41
CA VAL A 104 -5.87 -7.78 0.84
C VAL A 104 -4.60 -7.19 0.22
N CYS A 105 -4.72 -5.99 -0.34
CA CYS A 105 -3.59 -5.18 -0.79
C CYS A 105 -3.76 -3.78 -0.22
N CYS A 106 -2.67 -3.23 0.28
CA CYS A 106 -2.60 -1.87 0.80
C CYS A 106 -1.56 -1.09 0.00
N LEU A 107 -1.83 0.18 -0.28
CA LEU A 107 -0.96 1.04 -1.10
C LEU A 107 -1.03 2.48 -0.59
N THR A 108 0.12 3.13 -0.36
CA THR A 108 0.20 4.49 0.18
C THR A 108 0.23 5.61 -0.87
N PRO A 109 0.99 5.56 -1.99
CA PRO A 109 0.91 6.60 -3.02
C PRO A 109 -0.45 6.52 -3.75
N ALA A 110 -1.05 7.59 -4.28
CA ALA A 110 -0.58 8.98 -4.34
C ALA A 110 -1.67 9.97 -3.89
N HIS A 111 -1.29 11.15 -3.39
CA HIS A 111 -2.22 12.18 -2.90
C HIS A 111 -2.73 13.11 -4.01
N ASN A 112 -1.83 13.69 -4.80
CA ASN A 112 -2.15 14.76 -5.75
C ASN A 112 -2.42 14.25 -7.17
N LYS A 113 -3.03 15.11 -7.99
CA LYS A 113 -3.39 14.80 -9.37
C LYS A 113 -2.17 14.35 -10.20
N GLU A 114 -1.04 15.01 -10.01
CA GLU A 114 0.20 14.74 -10.73
C GLU A 114 0.73 13.34 -10.43
N GLY A 115 0.73 12.93 -9.15
CA GLY A 115 1.09 11.57 -8.73
C GLY A 115 0.07 10.53 -9.21
N LEU A 116 -1.23 10.85 -9.15
CA LEU A 116 -2.29 9.97 -9.67
C LEU A 116 -2.20 9.72 -11.19
N LEU A 117 -1.64 10.66 -11.94
CA LEU A 117 -1.44 10.57 -13.39
C LEU A 117 -0.03 10.13 -13.78
N ASN A 118 0.83 9.82 -12.81
CA ASN A 118 2.17 9.31 -13.08
C ASN A 118 2.08 7.89 -13.66
N GLU A 119 2.68 7.66 -14.83
CA GLU A 119 2.58 6.38 -15.54
C GLU A 119 3.14 5.20 -14.75
N GLU A 120 4.24 5.40 -14.01
CA GLU A 120 4.83 4.35 -13.15
C GLU A 120 3.91 4.02 -11.98
N PHE A 121 3.27 5.03 -11.39
CA PHE A 121 2.26 4.82 -10.35
C PHE A 121 1.03 4.07 -10.91
N LEU A 122 0.55 4.43 -12.10
CA LEU A 122 -0.57 3.75 -12.75
C LEU A 122 -0.24 2.27 -13.03
N GLU A 123 1.01 1.97 -13.39
CA GLU A 123 1.45 0.59 -13.60
C GLU A 123 1.52 -0.20 -12.27
N ILE A 124 1.96 0.40 -11.18
CA ILE A 124 1.90 -0.21 -9.84
C ILE A 124 0.45 -0.48 -9.44
N LEU A 125 -0.44 0.50 -9.63
CA LEU A 125 -1.85 0.36 -9.31
C LEU A 125 -2.48 -0.77 -10.15
N ARG A 126 -2.18 -0.84 -11.45
CA ARG A 126 -2.60 -1.92 -12.35
C ARG A 126 -2.14 -3.27 -11.82
N ASN A 127 -0.88 -3.41 -11.44
CA ASN A 127 -0.33 -4.65 -10.92
C ASN A 127 -0.98 -5.07 -9.59
N CYS A 128 -1.24 -4.12 -8.69
CA CYS A 128 -1.98 -4.37 -7.45
C CYS A 128 -3.40 -4.90 -7.73
N VAL A 129 -4.12 -4.26 -8.66
CA VAL A 129 -5.47 -4.69 -9.07
C VAL A 129 -5.43 -6.07 -9.73
N ASN A 130 -4.48 -6.31 -10.64
CA ASN A 130 -4.29 -7.60 -11.29
C ASN A 130 -4.07 -8.71 -10.26
N TRP A 131 -3.20 -8.50 -9.28
CA TRP A 131 -2.95 -9.47 -8.21
C TRP A 131 -4.22 -9.79 -7.39
N LEU A 132 -5.07 -8.79 -7.16
CA LEU A 132 -6.34 -8.94 -6.43
C LEU A 132 -7.40 -9.72 -7.22
N ILE A 133 -7.43 -9.62 -8.56
CA ILE A 133 -8.48 -10.25 -9.39
C ILE A 133 -8.08 -11.60 -9.97
N LEU A 134 -6.78 -11.87 -10.13
CA LEU A 134 -6.28 -13.16 -10.57
C LEU A 134 -6.45 -14.20 -9.46
N ARG A 135 -6.96 -15.38 -9.80
CA ARG A 135 -7.17 -16.50 -8.86
C ARG A 135 -6.10 -17.55 -9.02
#